data_AF-A0A1Q5P915-F1
#
_entry.id   AF-A0A1Q5P915-F1
#
_cell.length_a   1.000
_cell.length_b   1.000
_cell.length_c   1.000
_cell.angle_alpha   90.00
_cell.angle_beta   90.00
_cell.angle_gamma   90.00
#
_symmetry.space_group_name_H-M   'P 1'
#
loop_
_entity.id
_entity.type
_entity.pdbx_description
1 polymer ?
#
loop_
_entity_poly.entity_id
_entity_poly.type
_entity_poly.pdbx_seq_one_letter_code
_entity_poly.pdbx_strand_id
1 'polypeptide(L)' 'MENSLTNTSLRSLMQNPSQLADIIKEPTKGLDFYKGLSVKEQQYLLFAAAAGLVGYAIYLGRQHNQDTNV' A
#
# COMPACT_ATOMS: atom_id res chain seq x y z
N MET A 1 19.68 24.48 12.05
CA MET A 1 19.16 23.53 13.04
C MET A 1 18.46 22.44 12.27
N GLU A 2 18.89 21.19 12.49
CA GLU A 2 18.54 19.96 11.79
C GLU A 2 17.01 19.81 11.64
N ASN A 3 16.53 19.68 10.39
CA ASN A 3 15.12 19.42 10.12
C ASN A 3 14.85 17.94 10.36
N SER A 4 14.60 17.58 11.62
CA SER A 4 14.13 16.25 12.02
C SER A 4 12.64 16.08 11.71
N LEU A 5 12.25 16.26 10.44
CA LEU A 5 11.06 15.61 9.92
C LEU A 5 11.37 14.11 9.92
N THR A 6 10.83 13.42 10.93
CA THR A 6 10.89 11.98 11.12
C THR A 6 10.71 11.29 9.77
N ASN A 7 11.77 10.62 9.30
CA ASN A 7 11.84 9.91 8.02
C ASN A 7 10.93 8.68 8.05
N THR A 8 9.62 8.92 8.03
CA THR A 8 8.57 7.91 7.96
C THR A 8 8.61 7.31 6.56
N SER A 9 9.51 6.34 6.38
CA SER A 9 9.77 5.63 5.13
C SER A 9 8.93 4.36 5.06
N LEU A 10 8.72 3.84 3.86
CA LEU A 10 8.08 2.52 3.64
C LEU A 10 8.76 1.42 4.47
N ARG A 11 10.08 1.57 4.70
CA ARG A 11 10.87 0.66 5.53
C ARG A 11 10.39 0.61 6.98
N SER A 12 9.87 1.71 7.52
CA SER A 12 9.38 1.77 8.90
C SER A 12 8.06 1.01 9.07
N LEU A 13 7.18 0.99 8.06
CA LEU A 13 6.02 0.08 8.05
C LEU A 13 6.41 -1.38 7.95
N MET A 14 7.42 -1.69 7.13
CA MET A 14 7.89 -3.08 7.02
C MET A 14 8.49 -3.58 8.34
N GLN A 15 9.12 -2.69 9.10
CA GLN A 15 9.66 -2.99 10.44
C GLN A 15 8.57 -3.11 11.51
N ASN A 16 7.44 -2.42 11.33
CA ASN A 16 6.34 -2.40 12.29
C ASN A 16 5.01 -2.72 11.59
N PRO A 17 4.73 -4.01 11.31
CA PRO A 17 3.51 -4.42 10.62
C PRO A 17 2.23 -4.11 11.41
N SER A 18 2.33 -3.84 12.72
CA SER A 18 1.23 -3.32 13.54
C SER A 18 0.74 -1.95 13.06
N GLN A 19 1.61 -1.09 12.52
CA GLN A 19 1.19 0.21 11.96
C GLN A 19 0.34 0.04 10.69
N LEU A 20 0.54 -1.04 9.92
CA LEU A 20 -0.36 -1.37 8.80
C LEU A 20 -1.78 -1.63 9.31
N ALA A 21 -1.93 -2.32 10.44
CA ALA A 21 -3.26 -2.60 10.99
C ALA A 21 -3.98 -1.31 11.40
N ASP A 22 -3.26 -0.36 12.00
CA ASP A 22 -3.82 0.95 12.34
C ASP A 22 -4.17 1.78 11.10
N ILE A 23 -3.36 1.70 10.03
CA ILE A 23 -3.64 2.36 8.75
C ILE A 23 -4.88 1.78 8.06
N ILE A 24 -5.07 0.45 8.11
CA ILE A 24 -6.25 -0.21 7.55
C ILE A 24 -7.50 0.13 8.36
N LYS A 25 -7.38 0.20 9.69
CA LYS A 25 -8.50 0.46 10.60
C LYS A 25 -8.91 1.94 10.60
N GLU A 26 -7.96 2.85 10.39
CA GLU A 26 -8.18 4.28 10.26
C GLU A 26 -7.55 4.84 8.95
N PRO A 27 -8.34 4.97 7.88
CA PRO A 27 -7.82 5.39 6.57
C PRO A 27 -7.21 6.80 6.59
N THR A 28 -7.63 7.65 7.52
CA THR A 28 -7.08 9.00 7.74
C THR A 28 -5.59 8.94 8.09
N LYS A 29 -5.18 8.00 8.94
CA LYS A 29 -3.76 7.79 9.32
C LYS A 29 -2.93 7.29 8.14
N GLY A 30 -3.54 6.50 7.26
CA GLY A 30 -2.92 6.07 6.01
C GLY A 30 -2.61 7.22 5.06
N LEU A 31 -3.52 8.21 4.96
CA LEU A 31 -3.31 9.41 4.15
C LEU A 31 -2.18 10.29 4.71
N ASP A 32 -2.09 10.45 6.02
CA ASP A 32 -0.99 11.21 6.64
C ASP A 32 0.35 10.49 6.50
N PHE A 33 0.35 9.16 6.59
CA PHE A 33 1.53 8.35 6.26
C PHE A 33 1.95 8.54 4.80
N TYR A 34 1.00 8.46 3.86
CA TYR A 34 1.26 8.68 2.43
C TYR A 34 1.83 10.07 2.15
N LYS A 35 1.29 11.11 2.79
CA LYS A 35 1.79 12.49 2.65
C LYS A 35 3.17 12.68 3.26
N GLY A 36 3.53 11.89 4.28
CA GLY A 36 4.86 11.93 4.91
C GLY A 36 5.97 11.25 4.10
N LEU A 37 5.61 10.47 3.08
CA LEU A 37 6.57 9.79 2.19
C LEU A 37 7.24 10.74 1.20
N SER A 38 8.47 10.40 0.81
CA SER A 38 9.12 11.09 -0.31
C SER A 38 8.36 10.85 -1.63
N VAL A 39 8.43 11.79 -2.57
CA VAL A 39 7.79 11.69 -3.90
C VAL A 39 8.13 10.37 -4.61
N LYS A 40 9.37 9.87 -4.46
CA LYS A 40 9.79 8.58 -5.02
C LYS A 40 9.06 7.40 -4.38
N GLU A 41 8.94 7.40 -3.05
CA GLU A 41 8.28 6.32 -2.32
C GLU A 41 6.76 6.33 -2.57
N GLN A 42 6.16 7.52 -2.69
CA GLN A 42 4.76 7.68 -3.11
C GLN A 42 4.53 7.05 -4.49
N GLN A 43 5.38 7.35 -5.48
CA GLN A 43 5.30 6.73 -6.80
C GLN A 43 5.41 5.21 -6.72
N TYR A 44 6.37 4.67 -5.98
CA TYR A 44 6.51 3.22 -5.80
C TYR A 44 5.28 2.58 -5.19
N LEU A 45 4.71 3.19 -4.14
CA LEU A 45 3.50 2.67 -3.50
C LEU A 45 2.30 2.71 -4.44
N LEU A 46 2.15 3.79 -5.21
CA LEU A 46 1.08 3.92 -6.20
C LEU A 46 1.22 2.89 -7.32
N PHE A 47 2.43 2.67 -7.83
CA PHE A 47 2.70 1.62 -8.82
C PHE A 47 2.42 0.22 -8.27
N ALA A 48 2.86 -0.07 -7.04
CA ALA A 48 2.60 -1.35 -6.40
C ALA A 48 1.09 -1.60 -6.18
N ALA A 49 0.36 -0.57 -5.74
CA ALA A 49 -1.09 -0.65 -5.59
C ALA A 49 -1.80 -0.90 -6.93
N ALA A 50 -1.41 -0.17 -7.99
CA ALA A 50 -1.96 -0.35 -9.32
C ALA A 50 -1.66 -1.77 -9.88
N ALA A 51 -0.42 -2.24 -9.77
CA ALA A 51 -0.02 -3.58 -10.20
C ALA A 51 -0.77 -4.66 -9.40
N GLY A 52 -0.95 -4.46 -8.09
CA GLY A 52 -1.73 -5.35 -7.24
C GLY A 52 -3.20 -5.42 -7.67
N LEU A 53 -3.83 -4.28 -7.98
CA LEU A 53 -5.20 -4.25 -8.49
C LEU A 53 -5.34 -4.93 -9.85
N VAL A 54 -4.40 -4.68 -10.78
CA VAL A 54 -4.39 -5.35 -12.09
C VAL A 54 -4.21 -6.86 -11.93
N GLY A 55 -3.25 -7.28 -11.11
CA GLY A 55 -3.01 -8.70 -10.82
C GLY A 55 -4.23 -9.37 -10.18
N TYR A 56 -4.88 -8.70 -9.23
CA TYR A 56 -6.08 -9.20 -8.57
C TYR A 56 -7.28 -9.27 -9.53
N ALA A 57 -7.45 -8.28 -10.40
CA ALA A 57 -8.49 -8.30 -11.44
C ALA A 57 -8.28 -9.47 -12.41
N ILE A 58 -7.04 -9.74 -12.82
CA ILE A 58 -6.70 -10.91 -13.65
C ILE A 58 -6.97 -12.21 -12.89
N TYR A 59 -6.61 -12.29 -11.61
CA TYR A 59 -6.85 -13.46 -10.77
C TYR A 59 -8.35 -13.78 -10.63
N LEU A 60 -9.18 -12.78 -10.32
CA LEU A 60 -10.64 -12.90 -10.28
C LEU A 60 -11.22 -13.35 -11.62
N GLY A 61 -10.77 -12.76 -12.73
CA GLY A 61 -11.19 -13.16 -14.07
C GLY A 61 -10.83 -14.61 -14.41
N ARG A 62 -9.72 -15.12 -13.87
CA ARG A 62 -9.33 -16.54 -14.01
C ARG A 62 -10.16 -17.47 -13.12
N GLN A 63 -10.50 -17.07 -11.90
CA GLN A 63 -11.41 -17.84 -11.03
C GLN A 63 -12.81 -17.96 -11.64
N HIS A 64 -13.36 -16.86 -12.18
CA HIS A 64 -14.71 -16.86 -12.75
C HIS A 64 -14.86 -17.83 -13.94
N ASN A 65 -13.80 -18.04 -14.72
CA ASN A 65 -13.78 -19.00 -15.82
C ASN A 65 -13.59 -20.47 -15.37
N GLN A 66 -13.17 -20.71 -14.12
CA GLN A 66 -13.10 -22.07 -13.55
C GLN A 66 -14.47 -22.51 -13.01
N ASP A 67 -15.28 -21.58 -12.51
CA ASP A 67 -16.63 -21.86 -11.99
C ASP A 67 -17.70 -22.09 -13.09
N THR A 68 -17.41 -21.72 -14.35
CA THR A 68 -18.33 -21.95 -15.48
C THR A 68 -18.17 -23.32 -16.16
N ASN A 69 -17.31 -24.20 -15.62
CA ASN A 69 -17.00 -25.51 -16.19
C ASN A 69 -17.33 -26.66 -15.21
N VAL A 70 -18.46 -26.52 -14.49
CA VAL A 70 -19.12 -27.58 -13.70
C VAL A 70 -20.56 -27.77 -14.14
#